data_AF-E8LKF4-F1
#
_entry.id   AF-E8LKF4-F1
#
_cell.length_a   1.000
_cell.length_b   1.000
_cell.length_c   1.000
_cell.angle_alpha   90.00
_cell.angle_beta   90.00
_cell.angle_gamma   90.00
#
_symmetry.space_group_name_H-M   'P 1'
#
loop_
_entity.id
_entity.type
_entity.pdbx_description
1 polymer ?
#
loop_
_entity_poly.entity_id
_entity_poly.type
_entity_poly.pdbx_seq_one_letter_code
_entity_poly.pdbx_strand_id
1 'polypeptide(L)'
;MSNVEAVGGSSPISSAVAGGLNSGSIQFIFAQLQIELGIANKEAALDKIKYIREQQEESKRLTDAINSLRDIKSLMGDDELDIDKVGNLNVEDIDAEIQQTNEFLSSAKELRDQAALGAKGGSYLVFSQLLGNDLTDAQKINMAGSVEAFDAGKKQAQENAKNARGEYESTMMPADMENYFKSQKIDYADYGVSARQNEKEWNEAIKNLEGRVAMLTLSSVCEQYGLEMPSGDKLKTERIDTIIAQLESIQEETGSDIQQQMVFIQDYMGQYNSYTQGASSAISKASDVLSSIVTGR
;
A
#
# COMPACT_ATOMS: atom_id res chain seq x y z
N MET A 1 -46.23 66.10 78.90
CA MET A 1 -46.29 64.62 78.92
C MET A 1 -47.14 64.15 77.74
N SER A 2 -46.78 63.01 77.15
CA SER A 2 -47.37 62.31 75.98
C SER A 2 -46.88 62.83 74.61
N ASN A 3 -45.90 62.18 73.96
CA ASN A 3 -45.98 61.00 73.06
C ASN A 3 -46.66 61.27 71.71
N VAL A 4 -45.92 61.08 70.60
CA VAL A 4 -46.17 60.07 69.54
C VAL A 4 -44.97 60.11 68.57
N GLU A 5 -44.17 59.05 68.57
CA GLU A 5 -43.23 58.71 67.50
C GLU A 5 -44.03 58.13 66.33
N ALA A 6 -43.99 58.81 65.18
CA ALA A 6 -44.60 58.34 63.95
C ALA A 6 -43.58 57.52 63.15
N VAL A 7 -43.89 56.23 63.09
CA VAL A 7 -43.38 55.20 62.18
C VAL A 7 -43.20 55.71 60.76
N GLY A 8 -42.04 55.43 60.18
CA GLY A 8 -41.71 55.70 58.78
C GLY A 8 -40.51 54.87 58.31
N GLY A 9 -40.51 53.57 58.62
CA GLY A 9 -39.52 52.63 58.10
C GLY A 9 -39.80 52.30 56.64
N SER A 10 -39.21 53.06 55.72
CA SER A 10 -39.07 52.65 54.31
C SER A 10 -37.72 51.99 54.13
N SER A 11 -37.66 50.67 54.28
CA SER A 11 -36.50 49.86 53.90
C SER A 11 -36.28 49.91 52.38
N PRO A 12 -35.10 50.32 51.88
CA PRO A 12 -34.75 50.19 50.48
C PRO A 12 -34.12 48.82 50.24
N ILE A 13 -34.91 47.75 50.11
CA ILE A 13 -34.35 46.39 49.84
C ILE A 13 -34.87 45.77 48.52
N SER A 14 -35.90 46.30 47.86
CA SER A 14 -36.58 45.55 46.79
C SER A 14 -36.16 45.83 45.34
N SER A 15 -35.10 46.61 45.07
CA SER A 15 -34.67 46.90 43.68
C SER A 15 -33.39 46.19 43.23
N ALA A 16 -32.41 45.97 44.13
CA ALA A 16 -31.13 45.35 43.76
C ALA A 16 -31.22 43.83 43.52
N VAL A 17 -32.11 43.13 44.24
CA VAL A 17 -32.24 41.66 44.17
C VAL A 17 -32.93 41.18 42.87
N ALA A 18 -33.83 41.99 42.29
CA ALA A 18 -34.56 41.61 41.08
C ALA A 18 -33.68 41.65 39.81
N GLY A 19 -32.67 42.53 39.76
CA GLY A 19 -31.73 42.62 38.63
C GLY A 19 -30.71 41.48 38.58
N GLY A 20 -30.29 40.96 39.74
CA GLY A 20 -29.30 39.88 39.83
C GLY A 20 -29.82 38.51 39.37
N LEU A 21 -31.09 38.20 39.66
CA LEU A 21 -31.72 36.90 39.31
C LEU A 21 -31.94 36.73 37.80
N ASN A 22 -32.32 37.81 37.10
CA ASN A 22 -32.41 37.82 35.64
C ASN A 22 -31.02 37.77 34.98
N SER A 23 -30.01 38.41 35.58
CA SER A 23 -28.64 38.39 35.05
C SER A 23 -28.02 36.98 35.10
N GLY A 24 -28.15 36.26 36.22
CA GLY A 24 -27.57 34.92 36.38
C GLY A 24 -28.15 33.85 35.42
N SER A 25 -29.46 33.87 35.19
CA SER A 25 -30.12 32.93 34.27
C SER A 25 -29.79 33.21 32.80
N ILE A 26 -29.64 34.48 32.41
CA ILE A 26 -29.19 34.88 31.07
C ILE A 26 -27.74 34.43 30.83
N GLN A 27 -26.85 34.61 31.81
CA GLN A 27 -25.46 34.14 31.71
C GLN A 27 -25.38 32.61 31.55
N PHE A 28 -26.27 31.87 32.22
CA PHE A 28 -26.35 30.42 32.06
C PHE A 28 -26.82 30.01 30.65
N ILE A 29 -27.85 30.67 30.09
CA ILE A 29 -28.31 30.41 28.72
C ILE A 29 -27.22 30.73 27.70
N PHE A 30 -26.51 31.85 27.86
CA PHE A 30 -25.37 32.18 26.99
C PHE A 30 -24.24 31.16 27.10
N ALA A 31 -23.93 30.68 28.31
CA ALA A 31 -22.94 29.63 28.50
C ALA A 31 -23.37 28.32 27.84
N GLN A 32 -24.65 27.95 27.94
CA GLN A 32 -25.20 26.76 27.31
C GLN A 32 -25.11 26.85 25.78
N LEU A 33 -25.49 27.99 25.20
CA LEU A 33 -25.34 28.23 23.75
C LEU A 33 -23.88 28.15 23.31
N GLN A 34 -22.95 28.71 24.10
CA GLN A 34 -21.53 28.63 23.79
C GLN A 34 -21.02 27.18 23.86
N ILE A 35 -21.45 26.38 24.84
CA ILE A 35 -21.12 24.95 24.90
C ILE A 35 -21.65 24.22 23.66
N GLU A 36 -22.88 24.49 23.25
CA GLU A 36 -23.50 23.86 22.07
C GLU A 36 -22.74 24.22 20.78
N LEU A 37 -22.40 25.49 20.57
CA LEU A 37 -21.55 25.95 19.47
C LEU A 37 -20.15 25.32 19.52
N GLY A 38 -19.60 25.13 20.73
CA GLY A 38 -18.37 24.39 20.92
C GLY A 38 -18.51 22.94 20.43
N ILE A 39 -19.51 22.22 20.91
CA ILE A 39 -19.74 20.81 20.53
C ILE A 39 -19.88 20.67 19.01
N ALA A 40 -20.64 21.56 18.35
CA ALA A 40 -20.77 21.54 16.89
C ALA A 40 -19.42 21.71 16.17
N ASN A 41 -18.56 22.63 16.63
CA ASN A 41 -17.22 22.79 16.06
C ASN A 41 -16.33 21.56 16.30
N LYS A 42 -16.43 20.94 17.47
CA LYS A 42 -15.71 19.69 17.76
C LYS A 42 -16.16 18.56 16.82
N GLU A 43 -17.46 18.44 16.56
CA GLU A 43 -18.00 17.45 15.64
C GLU A 43 -17.51 17.69 14.21
N ALA A 44 -17.56 18.94 13.73
CA ALA A 44 -17.00 19.32 12.43
C ALA A 44 -15.50 18.98 12.32
N ALA A 45 -14.71 19.24 13.37
CA ALA A 45 -13.30 18.86 13.42
C ALA A 45 -13.11 17.34 13.34
N LEU A 46 -13.95 16.54 14.01
CA LEU A 46 -13.89 15.08 13.95
C LEU A 46 -14.17 14.54 12.55
N ASP A 47 -15.12 15.13 11.83
CA ASP A 47 -15.40 14.72 10.45
C ASP A 47 -14.24 15.05 9.52
N LYS A 48 -13.58 16.21 9.70
CA LYS A 48 -12.33 16.51 8.99
C LYS A 48 -11.21 15.52 9.32
N ILE A 49 -11.08 15.09 10.58
CA ILE A 49 -10.08 14.08 10.98
C ILE A 49 -10.34 12.74 10.28
N LYS A 50 -11.60 12.30 10.17
CA LYS A 50 -11.95 11.07 9.44
C LYS A 50 -11.54 11.17 7.97
N TYR A 51 -11.91 12.27 7.32
CA TYR A 51 -11.53 12.52 5.93
C TYR A 51 -10.01 12.51 5.73
N ILE A 52 -9.24 13.16 6.62
CA ILE A 52 -7.77 13.13 6.56
C ILE A 52 -7.23 11.70 6.64
N ARG A 53 -7.79 10.84 7.48
CA ARG A 53 -7.33 9.45 7.58
C ARG A 53 -7.56 8.69 6.28
N GLU A 54 -8.71 8.89 5.64
CA GLU A 54 -9.03 8.30 4.34
C GLU A 54 -8.04 8.80 3.28
N GLN A 55 -7.76 10.10 3.23
CA GLN A 55 -6.77 10.68 2.31
C GLN A 55 -5.33 10.23 2.60
N GLN A 56 -4.97 9.99 3.85
CA GLN A 56 -3.66 9.44 4.22
C GLN A 56 -3.50 7.99 3.76
N GLU A 57 -4.57 7.19 3.83
CA GLU A 57 -4.57 5.83 3.28
C GLU A 57 -4.43 5.88 1.75
N GLU A 58 -5.14 6.80 1.09
CA GLU A 58 -5.03 6.97 -0.36
C GLU A 58 -3.63 7.43 -0.79
N SER A 59 -3.01 8.36 -0.05
CA SER A 59 -1.63 8.78 -0.28
C SER A 59 -0.62 7.62 -0.20
N LYS A 60 -0.88 6.64 0.68
CA LYS A 60 -0.10 5.41 0.75
C LYS A 60 -0.32 4.55 -0.49
N ARG A 61 -1.58 4.34 -0.91
CA ARG A 61 -1.89 3.57 -2.12
C ARG A 61 -1.29 4.17 -3.37
N LEU A 62 -1.31 5.50 -3.52
CA LEU A 62 -0.64 6.23 -4.59
C LEU A 62 0.87 5.97 -4.59
N THR A 63 1.50 5.99 -3.41
CA THR A 63 2.93 5.69 -3.26
C THR A 63 3.25 4.26 -3.71
N ASP A 64 2.44 3.28 -3.28
CA ASP A 64 2.62 1.87 -3.63
C ASP A 64 2.41 1.65 -5.14
N ALA A 65 1.41 2.29 -5.75
CA ALA A 65 1.15 2.25 -7.19
C ALA A 65 2.31 2.86 -8.00
N ILE A 66 2.79 4.05 -7.62
CA ILE A 66 3.92 4.73 -8.28
C ILE A 66 5.17 3.85 -8.22
N ASN A 67 5.48 3.25 -7.07
CA ASN A 67 6.64 2.38 -6.93
C ASN A 67 6.50 1.12 -7.78
N SER A 68 5.31 0.50 -7.82
CA SER A 68 5.05 -0.65 -8.68
C SER A 68 5.30 -0.34 -10.16
N LEU A 69 4.84 0.83 -10.64
CA LEU A 69 5.11 1.27 -12.01
C LEU A 69 6.59 1.58 -12.27
N ARG A 70 7.31 2.13 -11.28
CA ARG A 70 8.76 2.37 -11.37
C ARG A 70 9.55 1.06 -11.43
N ASP A 71 9.15 0.04 -10.67
CA ASP A 71 9.76 -1.28 -10.71
C ASP A 71 9.56 -1.94 -12.07
N ILE A 72 8.33 -1.89 -12.59
CA ILE A 72 8.00 -2.36 -13.95
C ILE A 72 8.86 -1.64 -15.00
N LYS A 73 8.95 -0.31 -14.92
CA LYS A 73 9.77 0.49 -15.84
C LYS A 73 11.24 0.04 -15.78
N SER A 74 11.77 -0.19 -14.58
CA SER A 74 13.15 -0.64 -14.38
C SER A 74 13.40 -2.02 -15.00
N LEU A 75 12.44 -2.94 -14.87
CA LEU A 75 12.50 -4.27 -15.48
C LEU A 75 12.47 -4.21 -17.01
N MET A 76 11.67 -3.32 -17.59
CA MET A 76 11.60 -3.13 -19.04
C MET A 76 12.85 -2.47 -19.63
N GLY A 77 13.52 -1.58 -18.89
CA GLY A 77 14.67 -0.84 -19.42
C GLY A 77 14.31 0.01 -20.65
N ASP A 78 15.12 -0.05 -21.70
CA ASP A 78 14.85 0.64 -22.98
C ASP A 78 14.04 -0.23 -23.97
N ASP A 79 13.60 -1.42 -23.54
CA ASP A 79 12.87 -2.33 -24.42
C ASP A 79 11.41 -1.89 -24.63
N GLU A 80 10.92 -2.17 -25.84
CA GLU A 80 9.48 -2.12 -26.13
C GLU A 80 8.84 -3.48 -25.81
N LEU A 81 7.68 -3.44 -25.15
CA LEU A 81 6.81 -4.60 -24.97
C LEU A 81 5.79 -4.64 -26.10
N ASP A 82 5.69 -5.80 -26.75
CA ASP A 82 4.67 -6.07 -27.75
C ASP A 82 3.40 -6.55 -27.04
N ILE A 83 2.31 -5.79 -27.15
CA ILE A 83 1.08 -6.05 -26.40
C ILE A 83 0.43 -7.36 -26.88
N ASP A 84 0.58 -7.71 -28.15
CA ASP A 84 0.00 -8.93 -28.69
C ASP A 84 0.64 -10.19 -28.07
N LYS A 85 1.86 -10.08 -27.55
CA LYS A 85 2.61 -11.19 -26.95
C LYS A 85 2.26 -11.46 -25.48
N VAL A 86 1.64 -10.50 -24.79
CA VAL A 86 1.37 -10.61 -23.34
C VAL A 86 0.02 -11.26 -23.02
N GLY A 87 -0.72 -11.67 -24.04
CA GLY A 87 -1.98 -12.40 -23.92
C GLY A 87 -3.19 -11.54 -23.60
N ASN A 88 -4.30 -12.19 -23.26
CA ASN A 88 -5.58 -11.53 -22.98
C ASN A 88 -5.52 -10.76 -21.66
N LEU A 89 -5.72 -9.44 -21.72
CA LEU A 89 -5.71 -8.55 -20.56
C LEU A 89 -7.10 -8.32 -19.96
N ASN A 90 -8.17 -8.76 -20.65
CA ASN A 90 -9.51 -8.68 -20.11
C ASN A 90 -9.74 -9.84 -19.13
N VAL A 91 -9.58 -9.57 -17.85
CA VAL A 91 -9.68 -10.54 -16.76
C VAL A 91 -10.65 -10.06 -15.69
N GLU A 92 -11.37 -10.98 -15.06
CA GLU A 92 -12.39 -10.67 -14.05
C GLU A 92 -11.77 -10.22 -12.71
N ASP A 93 -10.66 -10.85 -12.32
CA ASP A 93 -9.92 -10.55 -11.10
C ASP A 93 -8.46 -10.28 -11.46
N ILE A 94 -8.12 -9.00 -11.61
CA ILE A 94 -6.80 -8.55 -12.04
C ILE A 94 -5.73 -8.93 -11.00
N ASP A 95 -6.04 -8.84 -9.72
CA ASP A 95 -5.07 -9.11 -8.64
C ASP A 95 -4.74 -10.60 -8.56
N ALA A 96 -5.75 -11.47 -8.66
CA ALA A 96 -5.54 -12.92 -8.72
C ALA A 96 -4.73 -13.32 -9.97
N GLU A 97 -5.01 -12.69 -11.12
CA GLU A 97 -4.27 -12.94 -12.35
C GLU A 97 -2.81 -12.48 -12.24
N ILE A 98 -2.53 -11.32 -11.64
CA ILE A 98 -1.17 -10.83 -11.36
C ILE A 98 -0.43 -11.82 -10.45
N GLN A 99 -1.08 -12.32 -9.40
CA GLN A 99 -0.49 -13.30 -8.51
C GLN A 99 -0.11 -14.58 -9.26
N GLN A 100 -1.04 -15.15 -10.02
CA GLN A 100 -0.80 -16.36 -10.81
C GLN A 100 0.33 -16.15 -11.83
N THR A 101 0.36 -15.00 -12.51
CA THR A 101 1.42 -14.66 -13.46
C THR A 101 2.79 -14.60 -12.77
N ASN A 102 2.86 -14.02 -11.56
CA ASN A 102 4.10 -13.92 -10.78
C ASN A 102 4.62 -15.28 -10.27
N GLU A 103 3.70 -16.20 -9.92
CA GLU A 103 4.05 -17.58 -9.55
C GLU A 103 4.69 -18.32 -10.74
N PHE A 104 4.11 -18.17 -11.94
CA PHE A 104 4.69 -18.72 -13.16
C PHE A 104 5.99 -18.03 -13.58
N LEU A 105 6.10 -16.72 -13.38
CA LEU A 105 7.33 -15.96 -13.65
C LEU A 105 8.49 -16.44 -12.77
N SER A 106 8.24 -16.64 -11.49
CA SER A 106 9.23 -17.19 -10.55
C SER A 106 9.69 -18.58 -11.00
N SER A 107 8.74 -19.46 -11.32
CA SER A 107 9.01 -20.82 -11.80
C SER A 107 9.80 -20.82 -13.12
N ALA A 108 9.46 -19.93 -14.05
CA ALA A 108 10.15 -19.81 -15.35
C ALA A 108 11.61 -19.34 -15.17
N LYS A 109 11.87 -18.40 -14.26
CA LYS A 109 13.23 -17.93 -13.92
C LYS A 109 14.09 -19.07 -13.37
N GLU A 110 13.54 -19.89 -12.47
CA GLU A 110 14.25 -21.07 -11.95
C GLU A 110 14.58 -22.08 -13.04
N LEU A 111 13.61 -22.37 -13.93
CA LEU A 111 13.79 -23.33 -15.03
C LEU A 111 14.78 -22.84 -16.09
N ARG A 112 14.81 -21.53 -16.36
CA ARG A 112 15.83 -20.89 -17.20
C ARG A 112 17.22 -21.07 -16.60
N ASP A 113 17.39 -20.78 -15.31
CA ASP A 113 18.69 -20.85 -14.65
C ASP A 113 19.23 -22.30 -14.64
N GLN A 114 18.33 -23.28 -14.47
CA GLN A 114 18.66 -24.70 -14.64
C GLN A 114 19.09 -25.04 -16.08
N ALA A 115 18.39 -24.53 -17.10
CA ALA A 115 18.76 -24.72 -18.50
C ALA A 115 20.14 -24.11 -18.81
N ALA A 116 20.43 -22.93 -18.28
CA ALA A 116 21.72 -22.23 -18.43
C ALA A 116 22.88 -22.98 -17.75
N LEU A 117 22.64 -23.61 -16.60
CA LEU A 117 23.63 -24.48 -15.92
C LEU A 117 23.91 -25.76 -16.72
N GLY A 118 22.89 -26.34 -17.36
CA GLY A 118 23.05 -27.47 -18.28
C GLY A 118 23.90 -27.12 -19.51
N ALA A 119 23.79 -25.87 -19.99
CA ALA A 119 24.55 -25.34 -21.13
C ALA A 119 26.03 -25.09 -20.85
N LYS A 120 26.36 -24.64 -19.63
CA LYS A 120 27.75 -24.35 -19.25
C LYS A 120 28.60 -25.58 -18.93
N GLY A 121 28.04 -26.79 -19.05
CA GLY A 121 28.70 -28.06 -18.79
C GLY A 121 28.96 -28.29 -17.30
N GLY A 122 28.64 -29.49 -16.80
CA GLY A 122 28.85 -29.92 -15.42
C GLY A 122 30.33 -30.04 -14.98
N SER A 123 31.16 -29.00 -15.17
CA SER A 123 32.61 -29.09 -14.98
C SER A 123 33.23 -28.06 -14.02
N TYR A 124 32.51 -27.09 -13.44
CA TYR A 124 33.16 -26.06 -12.60
C TYR A 124 32.61 -25.82 -11.18
N LEU A 125 31.43 -26.28 -10.81
CA LEU A 125 30.85 -25.91 -9.50
C LEU A 125 31.07 -26.92 -8.36
N VAL A 126 31.42 -28.18 -8.62
CA VAL A 126 31.68 -29.15 -7.52
C VAL A 126 33.11 -29.01 -6.99
N PHE A 127 34.06 -28.51 -7.79
CA PHE A 127 35.48 -28.54 -7.44
C PHE A 127 35.95 -27.32 -6.62
N SER A 128 35.34 -26.14 -6.81
CA SER A 128 35.74 -24.91 -6.13
C SER A 128 35.31 -24.87 -4.65
N GLN A 129 34.24 -25.56 -4.28
CA GLN A 129 33.77 -25.68 -2.89
C GLN A 129 34.44 -26.80 -2.08
N LEU A 130 35.19 -27.70 -2.73
CA LEU A 130 35.82 -28.88 -2.12
C LEU A 130 37.32 -28.72 -1.81
N LEU A 131 37.99 -27.71 -2.36
CA LEU A 131 39.44 -27.51 -2.20
C LEU A 131 39.82 -26.54 -1.07
N GLY A 132 38.91 -26.28 -0.13
CA GLY A 132 39.13 -25.29 0.92
C GLY A 132 39.83 -25.76 2.19
N ASN A 133 39.75 -27.06 2.57
CA ASN A 133 40.30 -27.53 3.84
C ASN A 133 40.70 -29.02 3.79
N ASP A 134 41.93 -29.33 4.20
CA ASP A 134 42.44 -30.71 4.27
C ASP A 134 41.67 -31.54 5.32
N LEU A 135 41.11 -32.67 4.88
CA LEU A 135 40.35 -33.61 5.71
C LEU A 135 41.27 -34.64 6.40
N THR A 136 40.96 -34.95 7.65
CA THR A 136 41.70 -35.90 8.52
C THR A 136 41.45 -37.37 8.14
N ASP A 137 42.36 -38.27 8.50
CA ASP A 137 42.32 -39.69 8.09
C ASP A 137 41.09 -40.46 8.62
N ALA A 138 40.49 -40.02 9.73
CA ALA A 138 39.22 -40.57 10.22
C ALA A 138 38.02 -40.21 9.32
N GLN A 139 38.07 -39.06 8.62
CA GLN A 139 37.05 -38.65 7.66
C GLN A 139 37.18 -39.43 6.35
N LYS A 140 38.41 -39.84 5.98
CA LYS A 140 38.67 -40.65 4.77
C LYS A 140 38.11 -42.08 4.88
N ILE A 141 38.11 -42.67 6.08
CA ILE A 141 37.62 -44.05 6.30
C ILE A 141 36.08 -44.12 6.24
N ASN A 142 35.38 -43.12 6.78
CA ASN A 142 33.91 -43.03 6.67
C ASN A 142 33.42 -42.72 5.24
N MET A 143 34.29 -42.25 4.34
CA MET A 143 33.95 -42.04 2.94
C MET A 143 34.03 -43.30 2.09
N ALA A 144 34.81 -44.33 2.45
CA ALA A 144 34.98 -45.51 1.61
C ALA A 144 33.68 -46.31 1.38
N GLY A 145 32.81 -46.39 2.39
CA GLY A 145 31.45 -46.97 2.24
C GLY A 145 30.49 -46.08 1.44
N SER A 146 30.78 -44.78 1.34
CA SER A 146 30.02 -43.83 0.51
C SER A 146 30.54 -43.77 -0.93
N VAL A 147 31.76 -44.23 -1.21
CA VAL A 147 32.35 -44.23 -2.57
C VAL A 147 31.65 -45.25 -3.47
N GLU A 148 31.26 -46.42 -2.98
CA GLU A 148 30.49 -47.39 -3.79
C GLU A 148 29.07 -46.89 -4.10
N ALA A 149 28.42 -46.18 -3.16
CA ALA A 149 27.14 -45.51 -3.39
C ALA A 149 27.28 -44.30 -4.34
N PHE A 150 28.40 -43.58 -4.24
CA PHE A 150 28.73 -42.45 -5.10
C PHE A 150 29.07 -42.88 -6.53
N ASP A 151 29.83 -43.97 -6.72
CA ASP A 151 30.14 -44.53 -8.04
C ASP A 151 28.90 -45.15 -8.70
N ALA A 152 27.97 -45.72 -7.93
CA ALA A 152 26.66 -46.14 -8.42
C ALA A 152 25.80 -44.93 -8.85
N GLY A 153 25.75 -43.86 -8.05
CA GLY A 153 25.07 -42.61 -8.41
C GLY A 153 25.69 -41.90 -9.62
N LYS A 154 27.02 -41.97 -9.77
CA LYS A 154 27.77 -41.42 -10.91
C LYS A 154 27.55 -42.25 -12.19
N LYS A 155 27.46 -43.57 -12.09
CA LYS A 155 27.05 -44.44 -13.20
C LYS A 155 25.62 -44.19 -13.65
N GLN A 156 24.68 -44.01 -12.71
CA GLN A 156 23.27 -43.73 -13.03
C GLN A 156 23.09 -42.31 -13.61
N ALA A 157 23.81 -41.32 -13.10
CA ALA A 157 23.85 -39.98 -13.68
C ALA A 157 24.52 -39.94 -15.07
N GLN A 158 25.55 -40.78 -15.29
CA GLN A 158 26.20 -40.91 -16.61
C GLN A 158 25.43 -41.78 -17.61
N GLU A 159 24.66 -42.78 -17.19
CA GLU A 159 23.74 -43.54 -18.05
C GLU A 159 22.51 -42.71 -18.42
N ASN A 160 21.99 -41.90 -17.49
CA ASN A 160 20.96 -40.90 -17.80
C ASN A 160 21.48 -39.82 -18.77
N ALA A 161 22.78 -39.49 -18.73
CA ALA A 161 23.41 -38.56 -19.67
C ALA A 161 23.80 -39.21 -21.03
N LYS A 162 24.03 -40.53 -21.08
CA LYS A 162 24.52 -41.21 -22.31
C LYS A 162 23.42 -41.69 -23.27
N ASN A 163 22.15 -41.69 -22.85
CA ASN A 163 21.00 -41.98 -23.71
C ASN A 163 20.38 -40.65 -24.25
N ALA A 164 21.10 -39.86 -25.06
CA ALA A 164 21.04 -39.89 -26.55
C ALA A 164 19.91 -38.98 -27.12
N ARG A 165 20.12 -37.85 -27.83
CA ARG A 165 21.26 -37.28 -28.58
C ARG A 165 21.03 -35.75 -28.75
N GLY A 166 22.06 -34.91 -28.56
CA GLY A 166 22.06 -33.49 -29.00
C GLY A 166 21.23 -32.51 -28.15
N GLU A 167 20.75 -32.95 -26.99
CA GLU A 167 19.67 -32.36 -26.20
C GLU A 167 20.18 -31.72 -24.89
N TYR A 168 21.26 -30.98 -24.95
CA TYR A 168 21.80 -30.23 -23.80
C TYR A 168 21.38 -28.77 -23.96
N GLU A 169 21.23 -28.01 -22.87
CA GLU A 169 20.75 -26.60 -22.82
C GLU A 169 19.22 -26.36 -22.72
N SER A 170 18.39 -27.33 -22.31
CA SER A 170 16.93 -27.11 -22.18
C SER A 170 16.30 -27.75 -20.95
N THR A 171 15.23 -27.16 -20.45
CA THR A 171 14.33 -27.71 -19.42
C THR A 171 12.90 -27.83 -19.96
N MET A 172 12.04 -28.55 -19.25
CA MET A 172 10.64 -28.72 -19.63
C MET A 172 9.77 -27.69 -18.87
N MET A 173 8.91 -26.99 -19.61
CA MET A 173 7.83 -26.19 -19.05
C MET A 173 6.81 -27.12 -18.38
N PRO A 174 6.39 -26.85 -17.14
CA PRO A 174 5.34 -27.61 -16.47
C PRO A 174 4.02 -27.53 -17.24
N ALA A 175 3.25 -28.63 -17.24
CA ALA A 175 1.98 -28.69 -17.97
C ALA A 175 0.99 -27.59 -17.56
N ASP A 176 0.94 -27.25 -16.27
CA ASP A 176 0.06 -26.20 -15.75
C ASP A 176 0.46 -24.81 -16.28
N MET A 177 1.77 -24.55 -16.39
CA MET A 177 2.29 -23.32 -16.99
C MET A 177 2.01 -23.29 -18.49
N GLU A 178 2.26 -24.38 -19.22
CA GLU A 178 1.98 -24.44 -20.66
C GLU A 178 0.49 -24.22 -20.96
N ASN A 179 -0.39 -24.81 -20.16
CA ASN A 179 -1.83 -24.58 -20.24
C ASN A 179 -2.19 -23.11 -19.96
N TYR A 180 -1.54 -22.49 -18.96
CA TYR A 180 -1.72 -21.09 -18.66
C TYR A 180 -1.34 -20.20 -19.87
N PHE A 181 -0.14 -20.37 -20.43
CA PHE A 181 0.29 -19.63 -21.63
C PHE A 181 -0.70 -19.81 -22.80
N LYS A 182 -1.13 -21.04 -23.08
CA LYS A 182 -2.10 -21.31 -24.16
C LYS A 182 -3.47 -20.69 -23.89
N SER A 183 -3.98 -20.79 -22.67
CA SER A 183 -5.31 -20.28 -22.29
C SER A 183 -5.37 -18.75 -22.36
N GLN A 184 -4.32 -18.09 -21.86
CA GLN A 184 -4.21 -16.65 -21.85
C GLN A 184 -3.68 -16.10 -23.18
N LYS A 185 -3.27 -16.97 -24.12
CA LYS A 185 -2.67 -16.61 -25.40
C LYS A 185 -1.39 -15.77 -25.23
N ILE A 186 -0.59 -16.11 -24.23
CA ILE A 186 0.72 -15.51 -24.01
C ILE A 186 1.69 -16.20 -24.97
N ASP A 187 2.48 -15.41 -25.69
CA ASP A 187 3.46 -15.95 -26.62
C ASP A 187 4.60 -16.65 -25.87
N TYR A 188 5.04 -17.79 -26.41
CA TYR A 188 6.23 -18.52 -25.99
C TYR A 188 6.71 -19.36 -27.17
N ALA A 189 7.94 -19.88 -27.09
CA ALA A 189 8.46 -20.77 -28.13
C ALA A 189 7.76 -22.13 -28.08
N ASP A 190 6.90 -22.43 -29.04
CA ASP A 190 6.13 -23.69 -29.12
C ASP A 190 6.62 -24.65 -30.21
N TYR A 191 7.74 -24.33 -30.88
CA TYR A 191 8.30 -25.14 -31.96
C TYR A 191 9.07 -26.37 -31.43
N GLY A 192 8.74 -27.57 -31.90
CA GLY A 192 9.47 -28.81 -31.58
C GLY A 192 8.73 -29.76 -30.62
N VAL A 193 9.43 -30.40 -29.68
CA VAL A 193 8.80 -31.18 -28.61
C VAL A 193 8.15 -30.17 -27.66
N SER A 194 6.82 -30.05 -27.73
CA SER A 194 5.99 -29.15 -26.93
C SER A 194 6.44 -29.13 -25.46
N ALA A 195 6.60 -27.93 -24.92
CA ALA A 195 7.12 -27.59 -23.58
C ALA A 195 8.64 -27.63 -23.38
N ARG A 196 9.46 -28.13 -24.29
CA ARG A 196 10.92 -28.05 -24.12
C ARG A 196 11.41 -26.63 -24.42
N GLN A 197 12.17 -26.03 -23.50
CA GLN A 197 12.63 -24.64 -23.58
C GLN A 197 14.12 -24.54 -23.25
N ASN A 198 14.91 -23.94 -24.14
CA ASN A 198 16.30 -23.53 -23.87
C ASN A 198 16.39 -22.16 -23.18
N GLU A 199 17.60 -21.73 -22.80
CA GLU A 199 17.80 -20.46 -22.09
C GLU A 199 17.22 -19.24 -22.85
N LYS A 200 17.36 -19.19 -24.18
CA LYS A 200 16.84 -18.08 -24.99
C LYS A 200 15.31 -18.09 -25.06
N GLU A 201 14.74 -19.27 -25.26
CA GLU A 201 13.29 -19.47 -25.31
C GLU A 201 12.64 -19.11 -23.96
N TRP A 202 13.28 -19.51 -22.85
CA TRP A 202 12.86 -19.07 -21.52
C TRP A 202 12.97 -17.56 -21.32
N ASN A 203 14.02 -16.91 -21.81
CA ASN A 203 14.13 -15.45 -21.71
C ASN A 203 13.00 -14.74 -22.45
N GLU A 204 12.55 -15.25 -23.61
CA GLU A 204 11.39 -14.70 -24.31
C GLU A 204 10.08 -14.94 -23.53
N ALA A 205 9.87 -16.15 -23.02
CA ALA A 205 8.70 -16.46 -22.20
C ALA A 205 8.64 -15.61 -20.92
N ILE A 206 9.78 -15.42 -20.24
CA ILE A 206 9.93 -14.55 -19.07
C ILE A 206 9.60 -13.10 -19.43
N LYS A 207 10.14 -12.60 -20.55
CA LYS A 207 9.84 -11.22 -21.02
C LYS A 207 8.34 -11.03 -21.27
N ASN A 208 7.66 -12.01 -21.85
CA ASN A 208 6.22 -11.91 -22.10
C ASN A 208 5.40 -12.00 -20.80
N LEU A 209 5.81 -12.82 -19.82
CA LEU A 209 5.21 -12.84 -18.49
C LEU A 209 5.44 -11.53 -17.73
N GLU A 210 6.64 -10.97 -17.75
CA GLU A 210 6.96 -9.66 -17.15
C GLU A 210 6.14 -8.56 -17.81
N GLY A 211 5.99 -8.61 -19.13
CA GLY A 211 5.13 -7.68 -19.87
C GLY A 211 3.65 -7.83 -19.54
N ARG A 212 3.17 -9.05 -19.28
CA ARG A 212 1.80 -9.29 -18.81
C ARG A 212 1.58 -8.70 -17.42
N VAL A 213 2.47 -8.95 -16.47
CA VAL A 213 2.42 -8.34 -15.13
C VAL A 213 2.40 -6.82 -15.24
N ALA A 214 3.25 -6.26 -16.11
CA ALA A 214 3.28 -4.83 -16.38
C ALA A 214 1.92 -4.31 -16.86
N MET A 215 1.36 -4.90 -17.91
CA MET A 215 0.09 -4.46 -18.49
C MET A 215 -1.11 -4.60 -17.54
N LEU A 216 -1.19 -5.71 -16.80
CA LEU A 216 -2.24 -5.92 -15.80
C LEU A 216 -2.14 -4.92 -14.64
N THR A 217 -0.92 -4.65 -14.17
CA THR A 217 -0.69 -3.64 -13.12
C THR A 217 -1.04 -2.24 -13.62
N LEU A 218 -0.62 -1.89 -14.84
CA LEU A 218 -1.01 -0.62 -15.48
C LEU A 218 -2.54 -0.51 -15.60
N SER A 219 -3.22 -1.58 -16.01
CA SER A 219 -4.68 -1.61 -16.12
C SER A 219 -5.36 -1.37 -14.78
N SER A 220 -4.93 -2.09 -13.74
CA SER A 220 -5.44 -1.93 -12.37
C SER A 220 -5.26 -0.49 -11.87
N VAL A 221 -4.06 0.06 -12.04
CA VAL A 221 -3.77 1.44 -11.62
C VAL A 221 -4.58 2.46 -12.42
N CYS A 222 -4.69 2.30 -13.75
CA CYS A 222 -5.46 3.23 -14.56
C CYS A 222 -6.95 3.19 -14.23
N GLU A 223 -7.52 2.00 -14.01
CA GLU A 223 -8.91 1.85 -13.59
C GLU A 223 -9.16 2.48 -12.20
N GLN A 224 -8.27 2.21 -11.24
CA GLN A 224 -8.38 2.73 -9.88
C GLN A 224 -8.42 4.26 -9.84
N TYR A 225 -7.55 4.93 -10.61
CA TYR A 225 -7.42 6.39 -10.61
C TYR A 225 -8.14 7.08 -11.77
N GLY A 226 -8.92 6.33 -12.57
CA GLY A 226 -9.65 6.88 -13.71
C GLY A 226 -8.74 7.46 -14.81
N LEU A 227 -7.54 6.91 -14.97
CA LEU A 227 -6.58 7.32 -15.99
C LEU A 227 -6.82 6.57 -17.30
N GLU A 228 -6.51 7.22 -18.42
CA GLU A 228 -6.61 6.58 -19.72
C GLU A 228 -5.47 5.59 -19.93
N MET A 229 -5.83 4.36 -20.26
CA MET A 229 -4.86 3.33 -20.60
C MET A 229 -4.01 3.76 -21.81
N PRO A 230 -2.70 3.50 -21.78
CA PRO A 230 -1.87 3.77 -22.94
C PRO A 230 -2.31 2.93 -24.18
N SER A 231 -2.90 3.57 -25.19
CA SER A 231 -3.28 2.97 -26.50
C SER A 231 -2.13 2.67 -27.50
N GLY A 232 -2.12 1.53 -28.16
CA GLY A 232 -1.24 1.22 -29.31
C GLY A 232 -0.48 -0.09 -29.15
N ASP A 233 0.01 -0.65 -30.25
CA ASP A 233 0.47 -2.05 -30.34
C ASP A 233 1.68 -2.39 -29.46
N LYS A 234 2.41 -1.36 -29.01
CA LYS A 234 3.57 -1.50 -28.14
C LYS A 234 3.50 -0.60 -26.92
N LEU A 235 3.90 -1.15 -25.78
CA LEU A 235 4.14 -0.39 -24.56
C LEU A 235 5.62 0.02 -24.50
N LYS A 236 5.86 1.32 -24.33
CA LYS A 236 7.17 1.90 -24.10
C LYS A 236 7.25 2.53 -22.71
N THR A 237 8.44 2.68 -22.19
CA THR A 237 8.67 3.24 -20.85
C THR A 237 8.25 4.70 -20.72
N GLU A 238 8.27 5.51 -21.79
CA GLU A 238 7.80 6.90 -21.74
C GLU A 238 6.29 7.00 -21.47
N ARG A 239 5.55 5.96 -21.84
CA ARG A 239 4.10 5.88 -21.61
C ARG A 239 3.81 5.62 -20.14
N ILE A 240 4.63 4.77 -19.51
CA ILE A 240 4.61 4.52 -18.07
C ILE A 240 4.98 5.81 -17.32
N ASP A 241 5.98 6.56 -17.81
CA ASP A 241 6.35 7.87 -17.23
C ASP A 241 5.21 8.87 -17.24
N THR A 242 4.39 8.85 -18.29
CA THR A 242 3.21 9.72 -18.37
C THR A 242 2.20 9.38 -17.28
N ILE A 243 1.94 8.09 -17.05
CA ILE A 243 1.04 7.63 -15.96
C ILE A 243 1.64 7.95 -14.59
N ILE A 244 2.94 7.71 -14.39
CA ILE A 244 3.64 8.07 -13.15
C ILE A 244 3.48 9.56 -12.85
N ALA A 245 3.69 10.43 -13.85
CA ALA A 245 3.55 11.87 -13.67
C ALA A 245 2.11 12.28 -13.32
N GLN A 246 1.11 11.61 -13.88
CA GLN A 246 -0.30 11.82 -13.51
C GLN A 246 -0.58 11.40 -12.06
N LEU A 247 -0.07 10.25 -11.63
CA LEU A 247 -0.22 9.79 -10.24
C LEU A 247 0.53 10.70 -9.25
N GLU A 248 1.72 11.18 -9.60
CA GLU A 248 2.46 12.16 -8.81
C GLU A 248 1.65 13.46 -8.66
N SER A 249 0.99 13.93 -9.73
CA SER A 249 0.08 15.07 -9.65
C SER A 249 -1.11 14.84 -8.71
N ILE A 250 -1.73 13.66 -8.75
CA ILE A 250 -2.83 13.29 -7.83
C ILE A 250 -2.32 13.21 -6.38
N GLN A 251 -1.09 12.69 -6.19
CA GLN A 251 -0.45 12.60 -4.88
C GLN A 251 -0.16 13.99 -4.28
N GLU A 252 0.29 14.94 -5.11
CA GLU A 252 0.49 16.33 -4.70
C GLU A 252 -0.83 17.01 -4.32
N GLU A 253 -1.89 16.81 -5.12
CA GLU A 253 -3.24 17.31 -4.82
C GLU A 253 -3.76 16.74 -3.49
N THR A 254 -3.67 15.43 -3.31
CA THR A 254 -4.02 14.72 -2.06
C THR A 254 -3.25 15.31 -0.86
N GLY A 255 -1.96 15.55 -1.02
CA GLY A 255 -1.11 16.17 0.00
C GLY A 255 -1.57 17.59 0.36
N SER A 256 -1.95 18.40 -0.64
CA SER A 256 -2.49 19.74 -0.46
C SER A 256 -3.83 19.73 0.29
N ASP A 257 -4.72 18.81 -0.10
CA ASP A 257 -6.03 18.64 0.52
C ASP A 257 -5.91 18.26 1.99
N ILE A 258 -5.03 17.31 2.31
CA ILE A 258 -4.73 16.94 3.70
C ILE A 258 -4.30 18.17 4.50
N GLN A 259 -3.38 18.98 3.98
CA GLN A 259 -2.91 20.20 4.64
C GLN A 259 -4.05 21.21 4.84
N GLN A 260 -4.90 21.41 3.82
CA GLN A 260 -6.05 22.30 3.91
C GLN A 260 -7.04 21.82 4.99
N GLN A 261 -7.34 20.52 5.05
CA GLN A 261 -8.21 19.98 6.09
C GLN A 261 -7.60 20.11 7.49
N MET A 262 -6.27 20.02 7.63
CA MET A 262 -5.60 20.31 8.92
C MET A 262 -5.81 21.76 9.36
N VAL A 263 -5.82 22.72 8.44
CA VAL A 263 -6.12 24.13 8.76
C VAL A 263 -7.57 24.27 9.26
N PHE A 264 -8.54 23.60 8.62
CA PHE A 264 -9.93 23.61 9.11
C PHE A 264 -10.05 23.01 10.52
N ILE A 265 -9.34 21.91 10.81
CA ILE A 265 -9.32 21.33 12.17
C ILE A 265 -8.76 22.34 13.18
N GLN A 266 -7.68 23.03 12.84
CA GLN A 266 -7.08 24.03 13.71
C GLN A 266 -8.05 25.19 14.00
N ASP A 267 -8.76 25.67 12.98
CA ASP A 267 -9.78 26.71 13.16
C ASP A 267 -10.93 26.24 14.04
N TYR A 268 -11.53 25.08 13.74
CA TYR A 268 -12.63 24.52 14.54
C TYR A 268 -12.22 24.26 16.00
N MET A 269 -11.01 23.73 16.23
CA MET A 269 -10.51 23.53 17.59
C MET A 269 -10.18 24.84 18.30
N GLY A 270 -9.73 25.86 17.57
CA GLY A 270 -9.56 27.22 18.09
C GLY A 270 -10.89 27.83 18.55
N GLN A 271 -11.92 27.73 17.71
CA GLN A 271 -13.28 28.16 18.02
C GLN A 271 -13.87 27.38 19.21
N TYR A 272 -13.76 26.04 19.20
CA TYR A 272 -14.17 25.18 20.31
C TYR A 272 -13.55 25.61 21.64
N ASN A 273 -12.23 25.82 21.65
CA ASN A 273 -11.51 26.26 22.85
C ASN A 273 -12.00 27.63 23.33
N SER A 274 -12.23 28.57 22.40
CA SER A 274 -12.75 29.90 22.71
C SER A 274 -14.15 29.84 23.33
N TYR A 275 -15.07 29.07 22.73
CA TYR A 275 -16.44 28.91 23.26
C TYR A 275 -16.47 28.18 24.60
N THR A 276 -15.63 27.16 24.79
CA THR A 276 -15.58 26.40 26.05
C THR A 276 -15.02 27.25 27.18
N GLN A 277 -13.98 28.07 26.90
CA GLN A 277 -13.44 29.03 27.87
C GLN A 277 -14.43 30.16 28.18
N GLY A 278 -15.11 30.68 27.15
CA GLY A 278 -16.17 31.67 27.30
C GLY A 278 -17.32 31.17 28.18
N ALA A 279 -17.80 29.96 27.91
CA ALA A 279 -18.87 29.34 28.67
C ALA A 279 -18.45 29.10 30.13
N SER A 280 -17.23 28.61 30.35
CA SER A 280 -16.68 28.42 31.70
C SER A 280 -16.59 29.74 32.47
N SER A 281 -16.19 30.83 31.81
CA SER A 281 -16.17 32.18 32.40
C SER A 281 -17.57 32.68 32.74
N ALA A 282 -18.54 32.49 31.85
CA ALA A 282 -19.93 32.89 32.05
C ALA A 282 -20.60 32.11 33.20
N ILE A 283 -20.36 30.79 33.29
CA ILE A 283 -20.83 29.93 34.38
C ILE A 283 -20.22 30.39 35.71
N SER A 284 -18.91 30.67 35.75
CA SER A 284 -18.24 31.16 36.95
C SER A 284 -18.85 32.48 37.44
N LYS A 285 -19.01 33.46 36.54
CA LYS A 285 -19.66 34.75 36.85
C LYS A 285 -21.11 34.58 37.30
N ALA A 286 -21.86 33.67 36.69
CA ALA A 286 -23.22 33.35 37.10
C ALA A 286 -23.24 32.76 38.51
N SER A 287 -22.28 31.87 38.83
CA SER A 287 -22.12 31.30 40.18
C SER A 287 -21.78 32.37 41.22
N ASP A 288 -20.91 33.32 40.89
CA ASP A 288 -20.57 34.44 41.78
C ASP A 288 -21.78 35.32 42.09
N VAL A 289 -22.59 35.65 41.07
CA VAL A 289 -23.84 36.41 41.23
C VAL A 289 -24.87 35.63 42.05
N LEU A 290 -25.03 34.33 41.79
CA LEU A 290 -25.90 33.48 42.60
C LEU A 290 -25.42 33.43 44.06
N SER A 291 -24.12 33.30 44.29
CA SER A 291 -23.52 33.30 45.62
C SER A 291 -23.71 34.63 46.35
N SER A 292 -23.56 35.78 45.66
CA SER A 292 -23.79 37.09 46.25
C SER A 292 -25.26 37.30 46.63
N ILE A 293 -26.18 36.87 45.77
CA ILE A 293 -27.63 36.89 46.05
C ILE A 293 -27.97 35.99 47.25
N VAL A 294 -27.43 34.77 47.29
CA VAL A 294 -27.67 33.80 48.38
C VAL A 294 -27.08 34.28 49.71
N THR A 295 -25.95 34.99 49.68
CA THR A 295 -25.30 35.53 50.88
C THR A 295 -25.86 36.90 51.30
N GLY A 296 -26.83 37.44 50.56
CA GLY A 296 -27.56 38.66 50.92
C GLY A 296 -26.74 39.94 50.87
N ARG A 297 -25.73 40.02 49.99
CA ARG A 297 -24.89 41.21 49.77
C ARG A 297 -25.15 41.84 48.41
#